data_AF-A0A1V5KJW0-F1
#
_entry.id   AF-A0A1V5KJW0-F1
#
_cell.length_a   1.000
_cell.length_b   1.000
_cell.length_c   1.000
_cell.angle_alpha   90.00
_cell.angle_beta   90.00
_cell.angle_gamma   90.00
#
_symmetry.space_group_name_H-M   'P 1'
#
loop_
_entity.id
_entity.type
_entity.pdbx_description
1 polymer ?
#
loop_
_entity_poly.entity_id
_entity_poly.type
_entity_poly.pdbx_seq_one_letter_code
_entity_poly.pdbx_strand_id
1 'polypeptide(L)'
;MARRTDEASLRERIRQSMMDYLGYWFSPAKQDPQTGLIKALFEETFGHYHKDPDEVTPVDLNVAVAVGCYNVSVLSEKMDAWPDAGLYRAKFNQLRESINRYLWNEETGGYYNYNLSHGAQIPRLLCTTFDPLRLGIAPAERIGKLIPSLLNPALFNWGTRPVTSIAMTEPDYVEAAGPYDGRAWFGDIWTMRNLPIIAGLEDAGRHDLAAELNWSTITTFHANYSEYAVPSTGFGEGVQRYGWTASQYIQAIIEHLFGVDYDRLDARLRVCPHIPQALIGHEITIRNLIIPTGMDTRLDVTVTQTAPGQATIFVNVKGQLPQKHLVEIFLPKPEQQKIIARDGKGKKITVITEASGVSNMTGVRQTLKKQNEVRFELSNGK
;
A
#
# COMPACT_ATOMS: atom_id res chain seq x y z
N MET A 1 14.41 -2.47 0.98
CA MET A 1 15.82 -2.84 1.24
C MET A 1 16.65 -1.68 1.78
N ALA A 2 16.72 -0.52 1.11
CA ALA A 2 17.56 0.62 1.52
C ALA A 2 17.36 1.10 2.96
N ARG A 3 16.12 1.15 3.45
CA ARG A 3 15.78 1.51 4.85
C ARG A 3 16.17 0.45 5.89
N ARG A 4 16.47 -0.79 5.46
CA ARG A 4 16.67 -1.97 6.34
C ARG A 4 18.14 -2.40 6.46
N THR A 5 18.97 -2.14 5.45
CA THR A 5 20.41 -2.49 5.44
C THR A 5 21.25 -1.58 6.35
N ASP A 6 22.28 -2.13 7.00
CA ASP A 6 23.39 -1.40 7.67
C ASP A 6 24.39 -0.81 6.68
N GLU A 7 24.52 -1.42 5.50
CA GLU A 7 25.59 -1.09 4.56
C GLU A 7 25.30 0.22 3.85
N ALA A 8 26.01 1.29 4.23
CA ALA A 8 25.90 2.59 3.59
C ALA A 8 26.21 2.52 2.08
N SER A 9 27.20 1.72 1.67
CA SER A 9 27.57 1.54 0.26
C SER A 9 26.49 0.80 -0.54
N LEU A 10 25.83 -0.20 0.04
CA LEU A 10 24.67 -0.83 -0.58
C LEU A 10 23.50 0.15 -0.69
N ARG A 11 23.25 0.93 0.36
CA ARG A 11 22.19 1.96 0.35
C ARG A 11 22.40 2.98 -0.76
N GLU A 12 23.63 3.46 -0.94
CA GLU A 12 23.95 4.41 -2.01
C GLU A 12 23.78 3.78 -3.40
N ARG A 13 24.23 2.53 -3.60
CA ARG A 13 23.98 1.81 -4.86
C ARG A 13 22.50 1.64 -5.18
N ILE A 14 21.68 1.35 -4.17
CA ILE A 14 20.22 1.28 -4.34
C ILE A 14 19.66 2.65 -4.75
N ARG A 15 20.06 3.71 -4.03
CA ARG A 15 19.60 5.07 -4.31
C ARG A 15 19.95 5.49 -5.74
N GLN A 16 21.20 5.28 -6.17
CA GLN A 16 21.65 5.57 -7.53
C GLN A 16 20.87 4.74 -8.57
N SER A 17 20.69 3.45 -8.34
CA SER A 17 19.91 2.58 -9.25
C SER A 17 18.46 3.05 -9.39
N MET A 18 17.82 3.51 -8.31
CA MET A 18 16.48 4.10 -8.38
C MET A 18 16.48 5.43 -9.15
N MET A 19 17.53 6.25 -9.01
CA MET A 19 17.68 7.50 -9.76
C MET A 19 17.83 7.25 -11.25
N ASP A 20 18.67 6.30 -11.64
CA ASP A 20 18.89 5.92 -13.05
C ASP A 20 17.60 5.38 -13.68
N TYR A 21 16.88 4.52 -12.95
CA TYR A 21 15.57 4.01 -13.35
C TYR A 21 14.55 5.14 -13.57
N LEU A 22 14.46 6.10 -12.64
CA LEU A 22 13.59 7.25 -12.83
C LEU A 22 14.06 8.16 -13.98
N GLY A 23 15.38 8.27 -14.19
CA GLY A 23 15.96 9.00 -15.32
C GLY A 23 15.43 8.52 -16.67
N TYR A 24 15.24 7.20 -16.83
CA TYR A 24 14.62 6.63 -18.02
C TYR A 24 13.16 7.09 -18.20
N TRP A 25 12.35 7.06 -17.14
CA TRP A 25 10.94 7.47 -17.22
C TRP A 25 10.77 8.96 -17.50
N PHE A 26 11.68 9.80 -17.00
CA PHE A 26 11.71 11.23 -17.32
C PHE A 26 12.50 11.56 -18.59
N SER A 27 12.91 10.56 -19.37
CA SER A 27 13.57 10.81 -20.66
C SER A 27 12.57 11.36 -21.68
N PRO A 28 13.03 12.07 -22.73
CA PRO A 28 12.17 12.52 -23.83
C PRO A 28 11.43 11.40 -24.55
N ALA A 29 11.90 10.15 -24.45
CA ALA A 29 11.22 9.00 -25.04
C ALA A 29 9.94 8.65 -24.27
N LYS A 30 9.95 8.82 -22.94
CA LYS A 30 8.87 8.35 -22.04
C LYS A 30 7.98 9.45 -21.52
N GLN A 31 8.52 10.63 -21.23
CA GLN A 31 7.71 11.73 -20.73
C GLN A 31 7.11 12.53 -21.89
N ASP A 32 5.79 12.70 -21.88
CA ASP A 32 5.11 13.59 -22.81
C ASP A 32 5.35 15.06 -22.40
N PRO A 33 5.87 15.93 -23.29
CA PRO A 33 6.24 17.29 -22.92
C PRO A 33 5.04 18.22 -22.67
N GLN A 34 3.85 17.90 -23.19
CA GLN A 34 2.67 18.76 -23.05
C GLN A 34 1.93 18.50 -21.74
N THR A 35 1.69 17.23 -21.45
CA THR A 35 0.96 16.79 -20.26
C THR A 35 1.87 16.59 -19.05
N GLY A 36 3.16 16.33 -19.27
CA GLY A 36 4.11 15.94 -18.22
C GLY A 36 3.96 14.50 -17.74
N LEU A 37 3.00 13.74 -18.30
CA LEU A 37 2.73 12.35 -17.96
C LEU A 37 3.73 11.40 -18.60
N ILE A 38 3.85 10.21 -18.01
CA ILE A 38 4.67 9.11 -18.51
C ILE A 38 3.84 8.24 -19.44
N LYS A 39 4.37 7.99 -20.63
CA LYS A 39 3.81 7.11 -21.66
C LYS A 39 4.20 5.67 -21.38
N ALA A 40 3.27 4.76 -21.61
CA ALA A 40 3.51 3.34 -21.53
C ALA A 40 3.76 2.73 -22.91
N LEU A 41 4.63 1.72 -22.93
CA LEU A 41 4.84 0.80 -24.03
C LEU A 41 4.59 -0.62 -23.53
N PHE A 42 3.73 -1.37 -24.22
CA PHE A 42 3.48 -2.79 -23.90
C PHE A 42 3.07 -3.00 -22.42
N GLU A 43 3.56 -4.06 -21.75
CA GLU A 43 3.25 -4.47 -20.36
C GLU A 43 3.75 -3.48 -19.27
N GLU A 44 4.10 -2.24 -19.62
CA GLU A 44 4.35 -1.17 -18.66
C GLU A 44 3.04 -0.65 -17.98
N THR A 45 1.89 -1.21 -18.36
CA THR A 45 0.59 -0.96 -17.74
C THR A 45 -0.28 -2.20 -17.73
N PHE A 46 -1.14 -2.26 -16.72
CA PHE A 46 -2.03 -3.37 -16.46
C PHE A 46 -3.39 -3.19 -17.14
N GLY A 47 -3.94 -4.28 -17.69
CA GLY A 47 -5.33 -4.33 -18.14
C GLY A 47 -5.64 -3.37 -19.29
N HIS A 48 -4.68 -3.07 -20.17
CA HIS A 48 -4.87 -2.22 -21.34
C HIS A 48 -4.41 -2.94 -22.61
N TYR A 49 -5.16 -2.81 -23.72
CA TYR A 49 -4.76 -3.41 -24.98
C TYR A 49 -3.54 -2.69 -25.58
N HIS A 50 -2.48 -3.43 -25.87
CA HIS A 50 -1.26 -2.89 -26.48
C HIS A 50 -1.37 -2.69 -28.00
N LYS A 51 -2.45 -2.05 -28.45
CA LYS A 51 -2.68 -1.77 -29.88
C LYS A 51 -2.08 -0.43 -30.32
N ASP A 52 -1.98 0.51 -29.38
CA ASP A 52 -1.52 1.88 -29.62
C ASP A 52 -0.24 2.16 -28.80
N PRO A 53 0.93 1.65 -29.23
CA PRO A 53 2.18 1.82 -28.49
C PRO A 53 2.55 3.30 -28.40
N ASP A 54 3.01 3.73 -27.22
CA ASP A 54 3.46 5.11 -26.93
C ASP A 54 2.38 6.21 -27.08
N GLU A 55 1.11 5.85 -27.22
CA GLU A 55 0.00 6.83 -27.29
C GLU A 55 -0.77 6.97 -25.97
N VAL A 56 -0.53 6.08 -25.01
CA VAL A 56 -1.30 5.99 -23.77
C VAL A 56 -0.44 6.36 -22.57
N THR A 57 -1.01 7.16 -21.68
CA THR A 57 -0.44 7.52 -20.37
C THR A 57 -1.32 6.91 -19.26
N PRO A 58 -0.93 5.75 -18.72
CA PRO A 58 -1.76 5.00 -17.78
C PRO A 58 -1.70 5.52 -16.35
N VAL A 59 -2.77 5.33 -15.59
CA VAL A 59 -2.87 5.75 -14.18
C VAL A 59 -1.83 5.02 -13.32
N ASP A 60 -1.76 3.70 -13.43
CA ASP A 60 -0.88 2.85 -12.62
C ASP A 60 0.60 3.19 -12.82
N LEU A 61 1.04 3.33 -14.08
CA LEU A 61 2.42 3.69 -14.40
C LEU A 61 2.78 5.07 -13.84
N ASN A 62 1.94 6.07 -14.06
CA ASN A 62 2.20 7.43 -13.60
C ASN A 62 2.25 7.51 -12.07
N VAL A 63 1.35 6.80 -11.37
CA VAL A 63 1.41 6.68 -9.91
C VAL A 63 2.67 5.95 -9.46
N ALA A 64 3.05 4.84 -10.11
CA ALA A 64 4.25 4.08 -9.76
C ALA A 64 5.53 4.93 -9.89
N VAL A 65 5.67 5.71 -10.96
CA VAL A 65 6.81 6.62 -11.15
C VAL A 65 6.78 7.76 -10.11
N ALA A 66 5.61 8.30 -9.79
CA ALA A 66 5.48 9.31 -8.74
C ALA A 66 5.89 8.74 -7.37
N VAL A 67 5.40 7.56 -7.00
CA VAL A 67 5.80 6.85 -5.76
C VAL A 67 7.31 6.59 -5.75
N GLY A 68 7.90 6.23 -6.88
CA GLY A 68 9.35 6.11 -7.04
C GLY A 68 10.08 7.42 -6.71
N CYS A 69 9.62 8.55 -7.24
CA CYS A 69 10.17 9.88 -6.94
C CYS A 69 10.09 10.21 -5.45
N TYR A 70 8.93 9.98 -4.83
CA TYR A 70 8.78 10.19 -3.39
C TYR A 70 9.77 9.34 -2.58
N ASN A 71 9.91 8.06 -2.93
CA ASN A 71 10.83 7.15 -2.25
C ASN A 71 12.29 7.59 -2.39
N VAL A 72 12.72 8.04 -3.58
CA VAL A 72 14.07 8.59 -3.77
C VAL A 72 14.26 9.89 -3.01
N SER A 73 13.25 10.76 -2.98
CA SER A 73 13.28 12.01 -2.20
C SER A 73 13.51 11.72 -0.72
N VAL A 74 12.70 10.84 -0.12
CA VAL A 74 12.79 10.49 1.30
C VAL A 74 14.10 9.79 1.62
N LEU A 75 14.57 8.88 0.75
CA LEU A 75 15.85 8.20 0.95
C LEU A 75 17.02 9.16 0.87
N SER A 76 17.02 10.08 -0.09
CA SER A 76 18.08 11.08 -0.28
C SER A 76 18.13 12.06 0.89
N GLU A 77 16.97 12.50 1.40
CA GLU A 77 16.87 13.32 2.62
C GLU A 77 17.47 12.60 3.83
N LYS A 78 17.16 11.31 4.03
CA LYS A 78 17.75 10.49 5.11
C LYS A 78 19.26 10.22 4.96
N MET A 79 19.83 10.55 3.81
CA MET A 79 21.24 10.40 3.49
C MET A 79 21.95 11.76 3.34
N ASP A 80 21.29 12.86 3.74
CA ASP A 80 21.77 14.24 3.62
C ASP A 80 22.10 14.67 2.17
N ALA A 81 21.57 13.96 1.17
CA ALA A 81 21.67 14.29 -0.26
C ALA A 81 20.55 15.26 -0.65
N TRP A 82 20.55 16.45 -0.02
CA TRP A 82 19.49 17.45 -0.14
C TRP A 82 19.16 17.91 -1.57
N PRO A 83 20.12 18.10 -2.50
CA PRO A 83 19.81 18.45 -3.88
C PRO A 83 18.94 17.39 -4.59
N ASP A 84 19.30 16.11 -4.44
CA ASP A 84 18.54 15.00 -5.02
C ASP A 84 17.17 14.87 -4.34
N ALA A 85 17.12 15.06 -3.02
CA ALA A 85 15.85 15.10 -2.28
C ALA A 85 14.90 16.17 -2.84
N GLY A 86 15.40 17.38 -3.06
CA GLY A 86 14.63 18.49 -3.65
C GLY A 86 14.16 18.20 -5.08
N LEU A 87 15.06 17.69 -5.93
CA LEU A 87 14.76 17.34 -7.32
C LEU A 87 13.63 16.31 -7.42
N TYR A 88 13.72 15.21 -6.68
CA TYR A 88 12.72 14.16 -6.78
C TYR A 88 11.40 14.53 -6.08
N ARG A 89 11.42 15.40 -5.07
CA ARG A 89 10.21 15.99 -4.51
C ARG A 89 9.48 16.86 -5.54
N ALA A 90 10.21 17.66 -6.31
CA ALA A 90 9.63 18.46 -7.39
C ALA A 90 9.03 17.56 -8.49
N LYS A 91 9.73 16.50 -8.89
CA LYS A 91 9.24 15.50 -9.87
C LYS A 91 7.97 14.78 -9.38
N PHE A 92 7.90 14.39 -8.11
CA PHE A 92 6.69 13.84 -7.50
C PHE A 92 5.52 14.82 -7.61
N ASN A 93 5.73 16.08 -7.22
CA ASN A 93 4.68 17.10 -7.28
C ASN A 93 4.20 17.36 -8.71
N GLN A 94 5.11 17.42 -9.69
CA GLN A 94 4.77 17.57 -11.11
C GLN A 94 3.87 16.43 -11.61
N LEU A 95 4.25 15.17 -11.33
CA LEU A 95 3.44 14.02 -11.75
C LEU A 95 2.10 14.00 -11.01
N ARG A 96 2.08 14.31 -9.72
CA ARG A 96 0.83 14.45 -8.95
C ARG A 96 -0.11 15.47 -9.60
N GLU A 97 0.37 16.64 -9.97
CA GLU A 97 -0.42 17.67 -10.64
C GLU A 97 -0.93 17.20 -12.00
N SER A 98 -0.07 16.54 -12.78
CA SER A 98 -0.41 16.00 -14.11
C SER A 98 -1.48 14.90 -14.02
N ILE A 99 -1.33 13.95 -13.09
CA ILE A 99 -2.30 12.88 -12.81
C ILE A 99 -3.66 13.49 -12.48
N ASN A 100 -3.70 14.46 -11.56
CA ASN A 100 -4.95 15.08 -11.13
C ASN A 100 -5.63 15.94 -12.19
N ARG A 101 -4.85 16.47 -13.15
CA ARG A 101 -5.34 17.33 -14.22
C ARG A 101 -5.87 16.53 -15.41
N TYR A 102 -5.15 15.50 -15.84
CA TYR A 102 -5.44 14.81 -17.09
C TYR A 102 -6.15 13.47 -16.88
N LEU A 103 -5.88 12.76 -15.78
CA LEU A 103 -6.39 11.41 -15.58
C LEU A 103 -7.68 11.37 -14.76
N TRP A 104 -8.01 12.42 -14.02
CA TRP A 104 -9.24 12.50 -13.23
C TRP A 104 -10.45 12.94 -14.05
N ASN A 105 -11.57 12.24 -13.91
CA ASN A 105 -12.85 12.63 -14.47
C ASN A 105 -13.80 13.09 -13.36
N GLU A 106 -14.26 14.36 -13.41
CA GLU A 106 -15.16 14.89 -12.37
C GLU A 106 -16.59 14.35 -12.44
N GLU A 107 -17.06 13.99 -13.64
CA GLU A 107 -18.43 13.52 -13.86
C GLU A 107 -18.62 12.11 -13.32
N THR A 108 -17.67 11.21 -13.60
CA THR A 108 -17.73 9.82 -13.15
C THR A 108 -17.07 9.60 -11.79
N GLY A 109 -16.23 10.52 -11.34
CA GLY A 109 -15.53 10.43 -10.04
C GLY A 109 -14.43 9.37 -10.01
N GLY A 110 -13.76 9.12 -11.14
CA GLY A 110 -12.69 8.11 -11.27
C GLY A 110 -11.46 8.63 -12.02
N TYR A 111 -10.35 7.89 -11.91
CA TYR A 111 -9.16 8.09 -12.75
C TYR A 111 -9.13 7.11 -13.91
N TYR A 112 -8.79 7.62 -15.09
CA TYR A 112 -8.80 6.90 -16.36
C TYR A 112 -7.47 7.09 -17.07
N ASN A 113 -7.05 6.05 -17.80
CA ASN A 113 -5.92 6.17 -18.72
C ASN A 113 -6.22 7.26 -19.76
N TYR A 114 -5.19 7.97 -20.21
CA TYR A 114 -5.35 9.06 -21.15
C TYR A 114 -4.67 8.73 -22.47
N ASN A 115 -5.35 9.01 -23.58
CA ASN A 115 -4.82 8.84 -24.92
C ASN A 115 -4.33 10.20 -25.43
N LEU A 116 -3.02 10.29 -25.67
CA LEU A 116 -2.35 11.51 -26.12
C LEU A 116 -2.77 11.93 -27.53
N SER A 117 -2.96 10.98 -28.44
CA SER A 117 -3.33 11.24 -29.83
C SER A 117 -4.71 11.88 -29.95
N HIS A 118 -5.66 11.43 -29.14
CA HIS A 118 -7.03 11.95 -29.11
C HIS A 118 -7.22 13.10 -28.11
N GLY A 119 -6.24 13.34 -27.23
CA GLY A 119 -6.34 14.34 -26.18
C GLY A 119 -7.48 14.08 -25.18
N ALA A 120 -7.83 12.82 -24.95
CA ALA A 120 -8.99 12.43 -24.17
C ALA A 120 -8.73 11.22 -23.25
N GLN A 121 -9.51 11.14 -22.18
CA GLN A 121 -9.56 9.98 -21.30
C GLN A 121 -10.18 8.78 -22.04
N ILE A 122 -9.62 7.60 -21.81
CA ILE A 122 -10.15 6.33 -22.30
C ILE A 122 -11.28 5.93 -21.34
N PRO A 123 -12.55 5.85 -21.79
CA PRO A 123 -13.71 5.66 -20.92
C PRO A 123 -13.86 4.18 -20.51
N ARG A 124 -12.85 3.67 -19.81
CA ARG A 124 -12.75 2.28 -19.34
C ARG A 124 -12.23 2.27 -17.91
N LEU A 125 -13.05 1.77 -16.98
CA LEU A 125 -12.77 1.84 -15.56
C LEU A 125 -11.94 0.64 -15.10
N LEU A 126 -10.66 0.89 -14.81
CA LEU A 126 -9.71 -0.09 -14.28
C LEU A 126 -9.60 0.04 -12.75
N CYS A 127 -9.17 -1.02 -12.07
CA CYS A 127 -8.86 -0.93 -10.63
C CYS A 127 -7.72 0.06 -10.32
N THR A 128 -6.92 0.43 -11.33
CA THR A 128 -5.88 1.46 -11.25
C THR A 128 -6.44 2.83 -10.88
N THR A 129 -7.75 3.05 -11.01
CA THR A 129 -8.45 4.24 -10.53
C THR A 129 -8.19 4.55 -9.05
N PHE A 130 -7.87 3.53 -8.24
CA PHE A 130 -7.61 3.66 -6.82
C PHE A 130 -6.13 3.91 -6.49
N ASP A 131 -5.20 3.76 -7.43
CA ASP A 131 -3.75 3.96 -7.21
C ASP A 131 -3.42 5.37 -6.72
N PRO A 132 -4.07 6.45 -7.22
CA PRO A 132 -3.86 7.80 -6.71
C PRO A 132 -4.18 8.00 -5.22
N LEU A 133 -4.81 7.06 -4.52
CA LEU A 133 -4.92 7.13 -3.05
C LEU A 133 -3.54 7.12 -2.38
N ARG A 134 -2.53 6.55 -3.04
CA ARG A 134 -1.15 6.49 -2.55
C ARG A 134 -0.54 7.89 -2.44
N LEU A 135 0.12 8.13 -1.31
CA LEU A 135 0.90 9.33 -0.97
C LEU A 135 0.14 10.65 -1.13
N GLY A 136 -1.19 10.60 -0.98
CA GLY A 136 -2.04 11.77 -1.18
C GLY A 136 -1.91 12.36 -2.58
N ILE A 137 -1.69 11.52 -3.61
CA ILE A 137 -1.74 11.97 -4.99
C ILE A 137 -3.14 12.50 -5.28
N ALA A 138 -4.18 11.73 -4.99
CA ALA A 138 -5.55 12.20 -4.97
C ALA A 138 -5.76 13.12 -3.76
N PRO A 139 -6.29 14.33 -3.97
CA PRO A 139 -6.67 15.21 -2.87
C PRO A 139 -7.87 14.65 -2.10
N ALA A 140 -8.01 15.08 -0.84
CA ALA A 140 -8.94 14.48 0.13
C ALA A 140 -10.40 14.45 -0.34
N GLU A 141 -10.84 15.49 -1.06
CA GLU A 141 -12.20 15.59 -1.61
C GLU A 141 -12.53 14.52 -2.67
N ARG A 142 -11.51 13.97 -3.35
CA ARG A 142 -11.69 12.90 -4.35
C ARG A 142 -11.75 11.51 -3.73
N ILE A 143 -11.17 11.33 -2.54
CA ILE A 143 -11.22 10.04 -1.82
C ILE A 143 -12.69 9.63 -1.63
N GLY A 144 -13.54 10.55 -1.16
CA GLY A 144 -14.97 10.29 -0.95
C GLY A 144 -15.74 9.91 -2.22
N LYS A 145 -15.27 10.32 -3.41
CA LYS A 145 -15.87 9.97 -4.71
C LYS A 145 -15.41 8.61 -5.22
N LEU A 146 -14.18 8.20 -4.91
CA LEU A 146 -13.64 6.89 -5.29
C LEU A 146 -14.27 5.74 -4.50
N ILE A 147 -14.44 5.92 -3.18
CA ILE A 147 -14.88 4.84 -2.28
C ILE A 147 -16.21 4.17 -2.71
N PRO A 148 -17.27 4.89 -3.10
CA PRO A 148 -18.50 4.26 -3.57
C PRO A 148 -18.28 3.26 -4.72
N SER A 149 -17.38 3.55 -5.66
CA SER A 149 -17.07 2.63 -6.77
C SER A 149 -16.30 1.41 -6.28
N LEU A 150 -15.35 1.58 -5.35
CA LEU A 150 -14.61 0.47 -4.73
C LEU A 150 -15.55 -0.49 -4.01
N LEU A 151 -16.50 0.04 -3.24
CA LEU A 151 -17.43 -0.76 -2.44
C LEU A 151 -18.58 -1.36 -3.24
N ASN A 152 -18.68 -1.06 -4.54
CA ASN A 152 -19.75 -1.58 -5.38
C ASN A 152 -19.39 -3.00 -5.87
N PRO A 153 -20.12 -4.05 -5.43
CA PRO A 153 -19.86 -5.43 -5.85
C PRO A 153 -20.03 -5.65 -7.36
N ALA A 154 -20.89 -4.86 -8.01
CA ALA A 154 -21.11 -4.94 -9.46
C ALA A 154 -19.98 -4.29 -10.27
N LEU A 155 -19.13 -3.46 -9.65
CA LEU A 155 -17.96 -2.90 -10.30
C LEU A 155 -16.72 -3.71 -9.96
N PHE A 156 -16.36 -3.83 -8.68
CA PHE A 156 -15.06 -4.39 -8.29
C PHE A 156 -15.16 -5.57 -7.33
N ASN A 157 -16.24 -6.35 -7.40
CA ASN A 157 -16.41 -7.61 -6.68
C ASN A 157 -16.31 -7.50 -5.14
N TRP A 158 -16.44 -6.28 -4.61
CA TRP A 158 -16.29 -5.99 -3.19
C TRP A 158 -17.28 -6.77 -2.34
N GLY A 159 -16.79 -7.32 -1.22
CA GLY A 159 -17.58 -8.14 -0.31
C GLY A 159 -17.71 -9.61 -0.72
N THR A 160 -17.44 -9.95 -1.99
CA THR A 160 -17.39 -11.35 -2.46
C THR A 160 -15.95 -11.86 -2.44
N ARG A 161 -15.03 -11.12 -3.09
CA ARG A 161 -13.59 -11.40 -3.18
C ARG A 161 -12.83 -10.07 -3.35
N PRO A 162 -11.50 -10.09 -3.48
CA PRO A 162 -10.75 -8.86 -3.75
C PRO A 162 -11.09 -8.26 -5.11
N VAL A 163 -10.56 -7.07 -5.34
CA VAL A 163 -10.89 -6.28 -6.54
C VAL A 163 -10.50 -7.00 -7.82
N THR A 164 -11.40 -6.92 -8.79
CA THR A 164 -11.15 -7.33 -10.18
C THR A 164 -10.23 -6.32 -10.86
N SER A 165 -9.51 -6.79 -11.87
CA SER A 165 -8.58 -5.99 -12.67
C SER A 165 -9.23 -4.77 -13.34
N ILE A 166 -10.45 -4.96 -13.85
CA ILE A 166 -11.31 -3.91 -14.41
C ILE A 166 -12.70 -3.99 -13.78
N ALA A 167 -13.51 -2.95 -13.96
CA ALA A 167 -14.89 -3.01 -13.51
C ALA A 167 -15.66 -4.12 -14.25
N MET A 168 -16.44 -4.93 -13.54
CA MET A 168 -17.18 -6.07 -14.10
C MET A 168 -18.26 -5.66 -15.11
N THR A 169 -18.58 -4.36 -15.17
CA THR A 169 -19.47 -3.75 -16.16
C THR A 169 -18.78 -3.37 -17.46
N GLU A 170 -17.45 -3.43 -17.54
CA GLU A 170 -16.73 -3.14 -18.77
C GLU A 170 -17.05 -4.19 -19.85
N PRO A 171 -17.23 -3.78 -21.12
CA PRO A 171 -17.70 -4.67 -22.19
C PRO A 171 -16.71 -5.80 -22.52
N ASP A 172 -15.45 -5.64 -22.15
CA ASP A 172 -14.39 -6.62 -22.34
C ASP A 172 -14.03 -7.37 -21.05
N TYR A 173 -14.86 -7.28 -20.02
CA TYR A 173 -14.69 -8.08 -18.80
C TYR A 173 -14.73 -9.58 -19.11
N VAL A 174 -13.72 -10.30 -18.63
CA VAL A 174 -13.59 -11.75 -18.81
C VAL A 174 -12.92 -12.39 -17.61
N GLU A 175 -13.39 -13.59 -17.27
CA GLU A 175 -12.77 -14.47 -16.29
C GLU A 175 -12.00 -15.56 -17.04
N ALA A 176 -10.68 -15.53 -16.97
CA ALA A 176 -9.82 -16.47 -17.67
C ALA A 176 -9.65 -17.76 -16.87
N ALA A 177 -9.65 -18.91 -17.55
CA ALA A 177 -9.36 -20.20 -16.96
C ALA A 177 -8.31 -20.94 -17.79
N GLY A 178 -7.46 -21.73 -17.12
CA GLY A 178 -6.36 -22.46 -17.73
C GLY A 178 -5.06 -21.65 -17.81
N PRO A 179 -4.18 -21.98 -18.78
CA PRO A 179 -2.90 -21.28 -18.95
C PRO A 179 -3.10 -19.80 -19.28
N TYR A 180 -2.17 -18.96 -18.82
CA TYR A 180 -2.19 -17.53 -19.08
C TYR A 180 -2.09 -17.23 -20.58
N ASP A 181 -3.03 -16.42 -21.07
CA ASP A 181 -3.13 -15.97 -22.47
C ASP A 181 -3.38 -14.45 -22.59
N GLY A 182 -3.18 -13.71 -21.50
CA GLY A 182 -3.40 -12.26 -21.43
C GLY A 182 -4.82 -11.82 -21.11
N ARG A 183 -5.84 -12.69 -21.24
CA ARG A 183 -7.23 -12.33 -20.89
C ARG A 183 -7.39 -12.08 -19.39
N ALA A 184 -6.55 -12.69 -18.57
CA ALA A 184 -6.62 -12.53 -17.12
C ALA A 184 -6.38 -11.10 -16.62
N TRP A 185 -5.82 -10.20 -17.45
CA TRP A 185 -5.74 -8.77 -17.13
C TRP A 185 -7.08 -8.03 -17.24
N PHE A 186 -8.12 -8.68 -17.75
CA PHE A 186 -9.40 -8.08 -18.14
C PHE A 186 -10.56 -8.60 -17.28
N GLY A 187 -10.30 -9.15 -16.10
CA GLY A 187 -11.35 -9.39 -15.11
C GLY A 187 -10.85 -10.11 -13.86
N ASP A 188 -9.81 -10.93 -13.97
CA ASP A 188 -9.31 -11.72 -12.84
C ASP A 188 -8.63 -10.91 -11.74
N ILE A 189 -8.48 -11.55 -10.58
CA ILE A 189 -7.96 -10.96 -9.35
C ILE A 189 -6.47 -11.20 -9.26
N TRP A 190 -5.72 -10.12 -9.04
CA TRP A 190 -4.26 -10.15 -8.92
C TRP A 190 -3.81 -9.53 -7.61
N THR A 191 -3.00 -10.26 -6.84
CA THR A 191 -2.35 -9.74 -5.63
C THR A 191 -1.58 -8.45 -5.90
N MET A 192 -0.94 -8.34 -7.06
CA MET A 192 -0.16 -7.16 -7.47
C MET A 192 -1.00 -5.90 -7.69
N ARG A 193 -2.32 -6.02 -7.87
CA ARG A 193 -3.24 -4.88 -7.97
C ARG A 193 -3.90 -4.56 -6.64
N ASN A 194 -4.15 -5.56 -5.81
CA ASN A 194 -4.74 -5.33 -4.49
C ASN A 194 -3.78 -4.61 -3.53
N LEU A 195 -2.50 -5.00 -3.49
CA LEU A 195 -1.55 -4.44 -2.53
C LEU A 195 -1.33 -2.92 -2.69
N PRO A 196 -1.16 -2.35 -3.90
CA PRO A 196 -1.12 -0.90 -4.08
C PRO A 196 -2.37 -0.18 -3.57
N ILE A 197 -3.55 -0.76 -3.79
CA ILE A 197 -4.84 -0.20 -3.36
C ILE A 197 -4.95 -0.23 -1.85
N ILE A 198 -4.55 -1.35 -1.21
CA ILE A 198 -4.48 -1.47 0.26
C ILE A 198 -3.57 -0.37 0.84
N ALA A 199 -2.35 -0.23 0.30
CA ALA A 199 -1.42 0.82 0.74
C ALA A 199 -1.98 2.25 0.49
N GLY A 200 -2.71 2.46 -0.59
CA GLY A 200 -3.40 3.72 -0.87
C GLY A 200 -4.51 4.02 0.14
N LEU A 201 -5.32 3.02 0.50
CA LEU A 201 -6.35 3.16 1.54
C LEU A 201 -5.75 3.48 2.90
N GLU A 202 -4.61 2.87 3.24
CA GLU A 202 -3.86 3.19 4.47
C GLU A 202 -3.38 4.65 4.48
N ASP A 203 -2.80 5.14 3.39
CA ASP A 203 -2.37 6.54 3.27
C ASP A 203 -3.54 7.53 3.36
N ALA A 204 -4.67 7.15 2.76
CA ALA A 204 -5.94 7.87 2.78
C ALA A 204 -6.62 7.85 4.17
N GLY A 205 -6.07 7.12 5.14
CA GLY A 205 -6.64 6.97 6.48
C GLY A 205 -7.90 6.10 6.54
N ARG A 206 -8.19 5.36 5.45
CA ARG A 206 -9.28 4.36 5.32
C ARG A 206 -8.80 2.97 5.72
N HIS A 207 -8.27 2.91 6.94
CA HIS A 207 -7.72 1.70 7.57
C HIS A 207 -8.74 0.57 7.71
N ASP A 208 -10.02 0.92 7.86
CA ASP A 208 -11.15 -0.02 7.85
C ASP A 208 -11.22 -0.78 6.52
N LEU A 209 -11.23 -0.04 5.41
CA LEU A 209 -11.31 -0.63 4.07
C LEU A 209 -10.01 -1.35 3.69
N ALA A 210 -8.86 -0.82 4.10
CA ALA A 210 -7.57 -1.47 3.90
C ALA A 210 -7.55 -2.85 4.59
N ALA A 211 -8.06 -2.94 5.82
CA ALA A 211 -8.17 -4.20 6.56
C ALA A 211 -9.04 -5.23 5.84
N GLU A 212 -10.24 -4.82 5.37
CA GLU A 212 -11.17 -5.70 4.67
C GLU A 212 -10.61 -6.21 3.34
N LEU A 213 -10.07 -5.32 2.49
CA LEU A 213 -9.48 -5.71 1.21
C LEU A 213 -8.26 -6.61 1.40
N ASN A 214 -7.41 -6.29 2.40
CA ASN A 214 -6.26 -7.12 2.73
C ASN A 214 -6.68 -8.51 3.21
N TRP A 215 -7.69 -8.60 4.07
CA TRP A 215 -8.19 -9.89 4.55
C TRP A 215 -8.81 -10.73 3.44
N SER A 216 -9.61 -10.10 2.58
CA SER A 216 -10.14 -10.73 1.37
C SER A 216 -9.02 -11.26 0.47
N THR A 217 -7.91 -10.52 0.35
CA THR A 217 -6.73 -10.91 -0.43
C THR A 217 -6.00 -12.08 0.21
N ILE A 218 -5.72 -12.02 1.52
CA ILE A 218 -5.10 -13.11 2.28
C ILE A 218 -5.92 -14.39 2.14
N THR A 219 -7.23 -14.32 2.37
CA THR A 219 -8.10 -15.50 2.35
C THR A 219 -8.24 -16.10 0.95
N THR A 220 -8.32 -15.28 -0.11
CA THR A 220 -8.39 -15.76 -1.49
C THR A 220 -7.13 -16.49 -1.94
N PHE A 221 -5.96 -16.03 -1.49
CA PHE A 221 -4.66 -16.61 -1.87
C PHE A 221 -4.07 -17.55 -0.80
N HIS A 222 -4.79 -17.82 0.28
CA HIS A 222 -4.36 -18.78 1.31
C HIS A 222 -4.35 -20.19 0.73
N ALA A 223 -3.18 -20.84 0.73
CA ALA A 223 -2.95 -22.13 0.06
C ALA A 223 -3.28 -22.14 -1.45
N ASN A 224 -3.44 -20.96 -2.05
CA ASN A 224 -3.83 -20.75 -3.43
C ASN A 224 -2.82 -19.80 -4.11
N TYR A 225 -1.54 -20.17 -4.10
CA TYR A 225 -0.45 -19.34 -4.63
C TYR A 225 -0.37 -19.47 -6.16
N SER A 226 -1.44 -19.11 -6.85
CA SER A 226 -1.53 -19.07 -8.32
C SER A 226 -1.13 -17.70 -8.86
N GLU A 227 -1.03 -17.58 -10.18
CA GLU A 227 -0.73 -16.31 -10.85
C GLU A 227 -1.86 -15.29 -10.67
N TYR A 228 -3.10 -15.74 -10.84
CA TYR A 228 -4.32 -14.97 -10.57
C TYR A 228 -5.43 -15.87 -10.04
N ALA A 229 -6.51 -15.27 -9.55
CA ALA A 229 -7.69 -15.99 -9.09
C ALA A 229 -8.94 -15.55 -9.85
N VAL A 230 -9.77 -16.52 -10.21
CA VAL A 230 -11.04 -16.31 -10.92
C VAL A 230 -12.05 -15.62 -10.00
N PRO A 231 -12.68 -14.49 -10.37
CA PRO A 231 -13.57 -13.73 -9.50
C PRO A 231 -14.79 -14.51 -9.03
N SER A 232 -15.46 -15.26 -9.92
CA SER A 232 -16.68 -16.00 -9.57
C SER A 232 -16.43 -17.24 -8.71
N THR A 233 -15.32 -17.95 -8.93
CA THR A 233 -15.04 -19.24 -8.28
C THR A 233 -14.02 -19.13 -7.15
N GLY A 234 -13.09 -18.19 -7.24
CA GLY A 234 -11.89 -18.09 -6.39
C GLY A 234 -10.81 -19.10 -6.74
N PHE A 235 -10.98 -19.87 -7.82
CA PHE A 235 -9.99 -20.86 -8.23
C PHE A 235 -8.73 -20.15 -8.73
N GLY A 236 -7.56 -20.68 -8.34
CA GLY A 236 -6.28 -20.16 -8.80
C GLY A 236 -5.91 -20.70 -10.16
N GLU A 237 -5.69 -19.81 -11.12
CA GLU A 237 -5.41 -20.14 -12.53
C GLU A 237 -4.04 -19.60 -12.97
N GLY A 238 -3.65 -19.89 -14.21
CA GLY A 238 -2.31 -19.59 -14.71
C GLY A 238 -1.23 -20.45 -14.04
N VAL A 239 -0.04 -19.86 -13.83
CA VAL A 239 1.07 -20.57 -13.19
C VAL A 239 0.75 -20.92 -11.74
N GLN A 240 0.86 -22.20 -11.40
CA GLN A 240 0.68 -22.70 -10.02
C GLN A 240 1.97 -22.57 -9.21
N ARG A 241 1.83 -22.39 -7.88
CA ARG A 241 2.96 -22.16 -6.95
C ARG A 241 3.82 -20.96 -7.38
N TYR A 242 3.15 -19.88 -7.77
CA TYR A 242 3.74 -18.66 -8.28
C TYR A 242 4.42 -17.86 -7.17
N GLY A 243 5.73 -17.68 -7.31
CA GLY A 243 6.57 -17.06 -6.27
C GLY A 243 6.20 -15.61 -5.97
N TRP A 244 5.69 -14.87 -6.96
CA TRP A 244 5.23 -13.50 -6.79
C TRP A 244 4.05 -13.44 -5.82
N THR A 245 2.99 -14.21 -6.10
CA THR A 245 1.80 -14.30 -5.25
C THR A 245 2.15 -14.79 -3.86
N ALA A 246 3.02 -15.80 -3.74
CA ALA A 246 3.48 -16.28 -2.43
C ALA A 246 4.20 -15.17 -1.62
N SER A 247 5.07 -14.39 -2.28
CA SER A 247 5.75 -13.25 -1.64
C SER A 247 4.77 -12.17 -1.20
N GLN A 248 3.80 -11.84 -2.06
CA GLN A 248 2.80 -10.81 -1.77
C GLN A 248 1.81 -11.26 -0.69
N TYR A 249 1.45 -12.54 -0.64
CA TYR A 249 0.67 -13.11 0.46
C TYR A 249 1.38 -12.93 1.81
N ILE A 250 2.68 -13.21 1.88
CA ILE A 250 3.49 -13.01 3.09
C ILE A 250 3.56 -11.51 3.44
N GLN A 251 3.74 -10.65 2.45
CA GLN A 251 3.73 -9.19 2.63
C GLN A 251 2.40 -8.69 3.20
N ALA A 252 1.27 -9.18 2.67
CA ALA A 252 -0.08 -8.84 3.11
C ALA A 252 -0.28 -9.13 4.62
N ILE A 253 0.28 -10.24 5.11
CA ILE A 253 0.22 -10.61 6.53
C ILE A 253 1.15 -9.70 7.35
N ILE A 254 2.42 -9.57 6.98
CA ILE A 254 3.43 -8.88 7.81
C ILE A 254 3.20 -7.37 7.81
N GLU A 255 3.11 -6.77 6.62
CA GLU A 255 3.16 -5.32 6.43
C GLU A 255 1.77 -4.68 6.53
N HIS A 256 0.68 -5.41 6.21
CA HIS A 256 -0.68 -4.85 6.19
C HIS A 256 -1.56 -5.36 7.33
N LEU A 257 -1.60 -6.67 7.63
CA LEU A 257 -2.41 -7.19 8.75
C LEU A 257 -1.79 -6.83 10.11
N PHE A 258 -0.52 -7.17 10.32
CA PHE A 258 0.19 -6.83 11.56
C PHE A 258 0.83 -5.43 11.53
N GLY A 259 0.98 -4.82 10.35
CA GLY A 259 1.51 -3.46 10.24
C GLY A 259 2.98 -3.33 10.66
N VAL A 260 3.79 -4.38 10.49
CA VAL A 260 5.18 -4.39 10.94
C VAL A 260 6.07 -3.66 9.94
N ASP A 261 6.64 -2.52 10.36
CA ASP A 261 7.64 -1.77 9.60
C ASP A 261 8.89 -1.51 10.44
N TYR A 262 10.01 -2.11 10.03
CA TYR A 262 11.32 -1.81 10.61
C TYR A 262 12.10 -0.86 9.69
N ASP A 263 12.52 0.26 10.27
CA ASP A 263 13.30 1.31 9.62
C ASP A 263 14.58 1.57 10.41
N ARG A 264 15.72 1.21 9.82
CA ARG A 264 17.03 1.39 10.44
C ARG A 264 17.47 2.86 10.40
N LEU A 265 17.08 3.61 9.37
CA LEU A 265 17.44 5.02 9.23
C LEU A 265 16.76 5.88 10.30
N ASP A 266 15.51 5.53 10.65
CA ASP A 266 14.79 6.17 11.76
C ASP A 266 15.03 5.52 13.12
N ALA A 267 15.87 4.47 13.18
CA ALA A 267 16.06 3.63 14.37
C ALA A 267 14.70 3.24 15.00
N ARG A 268 13.80 2.67 14.19
CA ARG A 268 12.39 2.46 14.56
C ARG A 268 11.89 1.07 14.19
N LEU A 269 11.15 0.45 15.12
CA LEU A 269 10.17 -0.60 14.83
C LEU A 269 8.76 -0.01 14.98
N ARG A 270 7.93 -0.12 13.95
CA ARG A 270 6.53 0.30 13.98
C ARG A 270 5.62 -0.93 13.83
N VAL A 271 4.53 -0.93 14.59
CA VAL A 271 3.45 -1.93 14.55
C VAL A 271 2.11 -1.20 14.44
N CYS A 272 1.46 -1.32 13.29
CA CYS A 272 0.19 -0.65 12.95
C CYS A 272 -0.86 -1.66 12.46
N PRO A 273 -1.48 -2.47 13.35
CA PRO A 273 -2.36 -3.53 12.89
C PRO A 273 -3.62 -2.99 12.20
N HIS A 274 -4.00 -3.61 11.08
CA HIS A 274 -5.26 -3.36 10.38
C HIS A 274 -6.14 -4.60 10.50
N ILE A 275 -6.95 -4.65 11.56
CA ILE A 275 -7.73 -5.83 11.90
C ILE A 275 -9.09 -5.79 11.18
N PRO A 276 -9.38 -6.75 10.28
CA PRO A 276 -10.67 -6.85 9.62
C PRO A 276 -11.76 -7.26 10.61
N GLN A 277 -13.02 -6.98 10.29
CA GLN A 277 -14.18 -7.30 11.10
C GLN A 277 -14.25 -8.78 11.48
N ALA A 278 -13.83 -9.67 10.58
CA ALA A 278 -13.79 -11.12 10.80
C ALA A 278 -12.82 -11.56 11.91
N LEU A 279 -11.86 -10.71 12.30
CA LEU A 279 -10.87 -10.99 13.33
C LEU A 279 -11.08 -10.17 14.62
N ILE A 280 -12.07 -9.27 14.66
CA ILE A 280 -12.43 -8.55 15.88
C ILE A 280 -12.92 -9.54 16.93
N GLY A 281 -12.40 -9.43 18.16
CA GLY A 281 -12.66 -10.34 19.27
C GLY A 281 -11.75 -11.57 19.30
N HIS A 282 -10.92 -11.78 18.28
CA HIS A 282 -9.93 -12.85 18.23
C HIS A 282 -8.53 -12.33 18.57
N GLU A 283 -7.73 -13.20 19.20
CA GLU A 283 -6.28 -12.97 19.33
C GLU A 283 -5.58 -13.53 18.09
N ILE A 284 -4.77 -12.69 17.42
CA ILE A 284 -3.89 -13.12 16.35
C ILE A 284 -2.43 -12.91 16.75
N THR A 285 -1.54 -13.80 16.30
CA THR A 285 -0.11 -13.69 16.61
C THR A 285 0.77 -14.10 15.44
N ILE A 286 1.79 -13.29 15.14
CA ILE A 286 2.96 -13.69 14.33
C ILE A 286 4.13 -13.92 15.27
N ARG A 287 4.88 -15.02 15.08
CA ARG A 287 6.00 -15.41 15.96
C ARG A 287 7.28 -15.63 15.17
N ASN A 288 8.40 -15.40 15.83
CA ASN A 288 9.75 -15.65 15.34
C ASN A 288 10.09 -14.96 14.00
N LEU A 289 9.45 -13.82 13.72
CA LEU A 289 9.75 -13.02 12.54
C LEU A 289 11.18 -12.47 12.64
N ILE A 290 11.99 -12.69 11.60
CA ILE A 290 13.32 -12.08 11.53
C ILE A 290 13.15 -10.60 11.20
N ILE A 291 13.65 -9.73 12.06
CA ILE A 291 13.75 -8.30 11.76
C ILE A 291 15.18 -7.96 11.36
N PRO A 292 15.40 -7.10 10.35
CA PRO A 292 16.70 -6.92 9.71
C PRO A 292 17.63 -5.98 10.50
N THR A 293 17.93 -6.35 11.74
CA THR A 293 18.82 -5.60 12.65
C THR A 293 20.30 -5.85 12.37
N GLY A 294 20.65 -6.83 11.52
CA GLY A 294 22.01 -7.34 11.33
C GLY A 294 22.44 -8.37 12.38
N MET A 295 21.51 -8.79 13.25
CA MET A 295 21.71 -9.77 14.33
C MET A 295 20.61 -10.82 14.28
N ASP A 296 20.72 -11.91 15.07
CA ASP A 296 19.62 -12.86 15.26
C ASP A 296 18.55 -12.29 16.20
N THR A 297 17.87 -11.24 15.74
CA THR A 297 16.77 -10.60 16.45
C THR A 297 15.43 -11.11 15.90
N ARG A 298 14.59 -11.65 16.79
CA ARG A 298 13.28 -12.19 16.43
C ARG A 298 12.17 -11.36 17.06
N LEU A 299 11.11 -11.14 16.30
CA LEU A 299 9.93 -10.40 16.70
C LEU A 299 8.73 -11.35 16.79
N ASP A 300 8.01 -11.29 17.92
CA ASP A 300 6.64 -11.74 18.03
C ASP A 300 5.73 -10.52 18.19
N VAL A 301 4.60 -10.50 17.48
CA VAL A 301 3.54 -9.51 17.67
C VAL A 301 2.23 -10.24 17.90
N THR A 302 1.59 -9.95 19.03
CA THR A 302 0.24 -10.42 19.37
C THR A 302 -0.71 -9.23 19.39
N VAL A 303 -1.87 -9.38 18.75
CA VAL A 303 -2.90 -8.35 18.67
C VAL A 303 -4.24 -8.96 19.05
N THR A 304 -4.94 -8.29 19.98
CA THR A 304 -6.32 -8.60 20.34
C THR A 304 -7.12 -7.31 20.27
N GLN A 305 -7.86 -7.12 19.19
CA GLN A 305 -8.74 -5.96 19.01
C GLN A 305 -10.17 -6.38 19.30
N THR A 306 -10.79 -5.80 20.33
CA THR A 306 -12.15 -6.17 20.77
C THR A 306 -13.24 -5.31 20.13
N ALA A 307 -12.88 -4.11 19.69
CA ALA A 307 -13.74 -3.18 18.97
C ALA A 307 -12.87 -2.13 18.23
N PRO A 308 -13.43 -1.36 17.28
CA PRO A 308 -12.76 -0.18 16.76
C PRO A 308 -12.25 0.73 17.89
N GLY A 309 -10.96 1.09 17.84
CA GLY A 309 -10.32 1.93 18.88
C GLY A 309 -10.00 1.23 20.20
N GLN A 310 -10.25 -0.08 20.33
CA GLN A 310 -9.98 -0.86 21.55
C GLN A 310 -9.17 -2.11 21.22
N ALA A 311 -7.88 -2.11 21.60
CA ALA A 311 -6.99 -3.22 21.32
C ALA A 311 -5.90 -3.36 22.38
N THR A 312 -5.44 -4.59 22.61
CA THR A 312 -4.18 -4.87 23.28
C THR A 312 -3.18 -5.35 22.24
N ILE A 313 -2.02 -4.69 22.16
CA ILE A 313 -0.94 -5.03 21.25
C ILE A 313 0.32 -5.31 22.07
N PHE A 314 0.87 -6.50 21.88
CA PHE A 314 2.07 -6.97 22.54
C PHE A 314 3.19 -7.19 21.53
N VAL A 315 4.31 -6.52 21.75
CA VAL A 315 5.53 -6.59 20.95
C VAL A 315 6.63 -7.23 21.79
N ASN A 316 7.10 -8.40 21.37
CA ASN A 316 8.15 -9.15 22.06
C ASN A 316 9.35 -9.35 21.15
N VAL A 317 10.53 -8.98 21.63
CA VAL A 317 11.79 -9.08 20.90
C VAL A 317 12.74 -10.04 21.61
N LYS A 318 13.09 -11.13 20.92
CA LYS A 318 14.09 -12.12 21.34
C LYS A 318 15.42 -11.84 20.65
N GLY A 319 16.52 -12.31 21.25
CA GLY A 319 17.87 -12.02 20.76
C GLY A 319 18.34 -10.60 21.09
N GLN A 320 19.40 -10.11 20.47
CA GLN A 320 19.97 -8.81 20.82
C GLN A 320 19.04 -7.66 20.42
N LEU A 321 18.81 -6.71 21.34
CA LEU A 321 18.04 -5.49 21.04
C LEU A 321 18.91 -4.50 20.27
N PRO A 322 18.42 -3.89 19.19
CA PRO A 322 19.13 -2.83 18.52
C PRO A 322 19.19 -1.60 19.43
N GLN A 323 20.38 -0.99 19.55
CA GLN A 323 20.58 0.15 20.46
C GLN A 323 19.77 1.36 20.01
N LYS A 324 19.26 2.13 20.98
CA LYS A 324 18.55 3.41 20.78
C LYS A 324 17.29 3.34 19.91
N HIS A 325 16.84 2.15 19.53
CA HIS A 325 15.65 2.04 18.70
C HIS A 325 14.39 2.38 19.49
N LEU A 326 13.46 3.03 18.81
CA LEU A 326 12.12 3.29 19.31
C LEU A 326 11.16 2.21 18.81
N VAL A 327 10.12 1.96 19.61
CA VAL A 327 8.94 1.24 19.17
C VAL A 327 7.79 2.22 19.05
N GLU A 328 7.08 2.14 17.93
CA GLU A 328 5.83 2.83 17.71
C GLU A 328 4.71 1.81 17.54
N ILE A 329 3.67 1.94 18.36
CA ILE A 329 2.51 1.06 18.28
C ILE A 329 1.29 1.95 18.04
N PHE A 330 0.58 1.70 16.95
CA PHE A 330 -0.58 2.49 16.54
C PHE A 330 -1.82 1.60 16.41
N LEU A 331 -2.97 2.26 16.50
CA LEU A 331 -4.29 1.72 16.19
C LEU A 331 -5.06 2.74 15.32
N PRO A 332 -5.83 2.30 14.32
CA PRO A 332 -6.71 3.20 13.57
C PRO A 332 -7.62 4.00 14.50
N LYS A 333 -7.79 5.29 14.23
CA LYS A 333 -8.63 6.18 15.03
C LYS A 333 -10.09 6.08 14.56
N PRO A 334 -11.05 5.64 15.41
CA PRO A 334 -12.47 5.72 15.09
C PRO A 334 -12.91 7.18 14.99
N GLU A 335 -13.90 7.45 14.15
CA GLU A 335 -14.48 8.78 14.03
C GLU A 335 -15.01 9.28 15.39
N GLN A 336 -14.68 10.54 15.71
CA GLN A 336 -15.23 11.30 16.85
C GLN A 336 -14.97 10.72 18.26
N GLN A 337 -14.09 9.72 18.41
CA GLN A 337 -13.79 9.13 19.71
C GLN A 337 -12.35 9.41 20.16
N LYS A 338 -12.18 9.72 21.46
CA LYS A 338 -10.87 9.94 22.06
C LYS A 338 -10.32 8.61 22.56
N ILE A 339 -9.14 8.23 22.07
CA ILE A 339 -8.43 7.03 22.54
C ILE A 339 -7.45 7.42 23.67
N ILE A 340 -7.37 6.58 24.70
CA ILE A 340 -6.30 6.59 25.68
C ILE A 340 -5.46 5.32 25.55
N ALA A 341 -4.20 5.39 25.96
CA ALA A 341 -3.31 4.23 25.98
C ALA A 341 -2.77 3.97 27.40
N ARG A 342 -2.59 2.69 27.73
CA ARG A 342 -1.96 2.20 28.96
C ARG A 342 -0.85 1.23 28.64
N ASP A 343 0.17 1.18 29.50
CA ASP A 343 1.18 0.13 29.44
C ASP A 343 0.66 -1.18 30.09
N GLY A 344 1.44 -2.26 30.00
CA GLY A 344 1.11 -3.56 30.63
C GLY A 344 0.99 -3.55 32.16
N LYS A 345 1.31 -2.43 32.83
CA LYS A 345 1.06 -2.22 34.27
C LYS A 345 -0.22 -1.41 34.53
N GLY A 346 -0.97 -1.08 33.49
CA GLY A 346 -2.18 -0.26 33.55
C GLY A 346 -1.92 1.25 33.69
N LYS A 347 -0.65 1.69 33.66
CA LYS A 347 -0.31 3.11 33.77
C LYS A 347 -0.63 3.81 32.46
N LYS A 348 -1.33 4.95 32.54
CA LYS A 348 -1.62 5.79 31.38
C LYS A 348 -0.33 6.30 30.75
N ILE A 349 -0.23 6.18 29.43
CA ILE A 349 0.90 6.65 28.63
C ILE A 349 0.44 7.71 27.63
N THR A 350 1.35 8.60 27.26
CA THR A 350 1.07 9.70 26.33
C THR A 350 0.82 9.15 24.93
N VAL A 351 -0.33 9.50 24.36
CA VAL A 351 -0.69 9.17 22.98
C VAL A 351 -0.13 10.22 22.02
N ILE A 352 0.22 9.78 20.82
CA ILE A 352 0.58 10.62 19.68
C ILE A 352 -0.44 10.39 18.56
N THR A 353 -0.81 11.47 17.86
CA THR A 353 -1.76 11.44 16.74
C THR A 353 -1.12 11.87 15.43
N GLU A 354 0.13 12.32 15.47
CA GLU A 354 0.90 12.75 14.31
C GLU A 354 2.21 11.97 14.28
N ALA A 355 2.45 11.28 13.16
CA ALA A 355 3.71 10.62 12.89
C ALA A 355 3.93 10.56 11.37
N SER A 356 5.19 10.73 10.95
CA SER A 356 5.54 10.68 9.52
C SER A 356 5.12 9.34 8.91
N GLY A 357 4.45 9.42 7.76
CA GLY A 357 3.94 8.27 7.00
C GLY A 357 2.78 7.53 7.67
N VAL A 358 2.02 8.19 8.55
CA VAL A 358 0.80 7.65 9.16
C VAL A 358 -0.28 8.72 9.17
N SER A 359 -1.44 8.38 8.62
CA SER A 359 -2.65 9.22 8.62
C SER A 359 -3.70 8.60 9.53
N ASN A 360 -4.56 9.38 10.17
CA ASN A 360 -5.75 8.88 10.91
C ASN A 360 -5.51 7.72 11.92
N MET A 361 -4.36 7.68 12.60
CA MET A 361 -4.07 6.71 13.66
C MET A 361 -3.80 7.39 15.00
N THR A 362 -4.02 6.66 16.09
CA THR A 362 -3.55 7.03 17.43
C THR A 362 -2.55 5.99 17.89
N GLY A 363 -1.41 6.43 18.42
CA GLY A 363 -0.38 5.50 18.85
C GLY A 363 0.41 6.00 20.04
N VAL A 364 1.49 5.29 20.33
CA VAL A 364 2.45 5.62 21.37
C VAL A 364 3.85 5.41 20.83
N ARG A 365 4.80 6.22 21.31
CA ARG A 365 6.22 6.09 21.00
C ARG A 365 6.98 5.84 22.30
N GLN A 366 7.74 4.75 22.33
CA GLN A 366 8.50 4.33 23.51
C GLN A 366 9.89 3.84 23.11
N THR A 367 10.80 3.69 24.07
CA THR A 367 12.02 2.92 23.85
C THR A 367 11.67 1.46 23.57
N LEU A 368 12.30 0.87 22.55
CA LEU A 368 12.18 -0.55 22.27
C LEU A 368 12.82 -1.36 23.42
N LYS A 369 12.01 -2.19 24.06
CA LYS A 369 12.42 -3.12 25.11
C LYS A 369 12.24 -4.54 24.60
N LYS A 370 12.62 -5.53 25.42
CA LYS A 370 12.30 -6.93 25.16
C LYS A 370 10.81 -7.16 25.04
N GLN A 371 10.03 -6.41 25.82
CA GLN A 371 8.58 -6.48 25.85
C GLN A 371 8.04 -5.06 25.90
N ASN A 372 7.16 -4.74 24.96
CA ASN A 372 6.35 -3.53 24.95
C ASN A 372 4.89 -3.96 24.80
N GLU A 373 4.06 -3.60 25.77
CA GLU A 373 2.63 -3.87 25.76
C GLU A 373 1.88 -2.54 25.81
N VAL A 374 0.91 -2.40 24.91
CA VAL A 374 0.06 -1.22 24.85
C VAL A 374 -1.39 -1.65 24.76
N ARG A 375 -2.20 -1.14 25.68
CA ARG A 375 -3.64 -1.28 25.67
C ARG A 375 -4.30 0.04 25.29
N PHE A 376 -5.00 0.06 24.18
CA PHE A 376 -5.83 1.16 23.72
C PHE A 376 -7.27 0.98 24.21
N GLU A 377 -7.85 2.05 24.74
CA GLU A 377 -9.20 2.09 25.27
C GLU A 377 -9.88 3.38 24.80
N LEU A 378 -11.21 3.35 24.66
CA LEU A 378 -11.98 4.56 24.47
C LEU A 378 -12.02 5.36 25.78
N SER A 379 -11.84 6.67 25.67
CA SER A 379 -12.02 7.58 26.79
C SER A 379 -13.50 7.67 27.11
N ASN A 380 -13.92 7.12 28.24
CA ASN A 380 -15.25 7.43 28.81
C ASN A 380 -15.24 8.93 29.13
N GLY A 381 -16.00 9.73 28.37
CA GLY A 381 -16.06 11.17 28.54
C GLY A 381 -16.36 11.55 29.99
N LYS A 382 -15.42 12.27 30.60
CA LYS A 382 -15.64 13.12 31.77
C LYS A 382 -14.88 14.41 31.55
#